data_AF-A0A5K1DAX3-F1
#
_entry.id   AF-A0A5K1DAX3-F1
#
_cell.length_a   1.000
_cell.length_b   1.000
_cell.length_c   1.000
_cell.angle_alpha   90.00
_cell.angle_beta   90.00
_cell.angle_gamma   90.00
#
_symmetry.space_group_name_H-M   'P 1'
#
loop_
_entity.id
_entity.type
_entity.pdbx_description
1 polymer ?
#
loop_
_entity_poly.entity_id
_entity_poly.type
_entity_poly.pdbx_seq_one_letter_code
_entity_poly.pdbx_strand_id
1 'polypeptide(L)'
;GAVENLLERSSYIQLLDGSVTVLDDDTRKHILSTLHDMSSSALRCLGFAYKEELSEFATYDGENHPAHKILLDPSNYPAIETDLIFVGLAGLR
;
A
#
# COMPACT_ATOMS: atom_id res chain seq x y z
N GLY A 1 3.42 2.97 4.98
CA GLY A 1 4.58 3.54 4.26
C GLY A 1 4.42 5.03 4.04
N ALA A 2 5.28 5.66 3.24
CA ALA A 2 5.00 6.99 2.69
C ALA A 2 3.75 6.91 1.80
N VAL A 3 2.84 7.87 1.92
CA VAL A 3 1.53 7.81 1.26
C VAL A 3 1.68 7.87 -0.25
N GLU A 4 2.54 8.75 -0.75
CA GLU A 4 2.80 8.94 -2.19
C GLU A 4 3.33 7.67 -2.84
N ASN A 5 4.34 7.04 -2.23
CA ASN A 5 4.92 5.80 -2.73
C ASN A 5 3.92 4.64 -2.73
N LEU A 6 3.06 4.56 -1.70
CA LEU A 6 2.04 3.53 -1.64
C LEU A 6 0.96 3.75 -2.68
N LEU A 7 0.52 5.00 -2.88
CA LEU A 7 -0.43 5.31 -3.95
C LEU A 7 0.16 4.92 -5.30
N GLU A 8 1.40 5.30 -5.61
CA GLU A 8 2.05 4.97 -6.89
C GLU A 8 2.03 3.46 -7.19
N ARG A 9 2.14 2.64 -6.14
CA ARG A 9 2.17 1.17 -6.24
C ARG A 9 0.80 0.51 -6.04
N SER A 10 -0.25 1.29 -5.80
CA SER A 10 -1.62 0.81 -5.63
C SER A 10 -2.42 1.01 -6.92
N SER A 11 -3.13 -0.05 -7.32
CA SER A 11 -4.06 -0.04 -8.46
C SER A 11 -5.51 0.01 -8.00
N TYR A 12 -5.77 -0.29 -6.73
CA TYR A 12 -7.10 -0.40 -6.16
C TYR A 12 -7.21 0.39 -4.86
N ILE A 13 -8.45 0.65 -4.44
CA ILE A 13 -8.78 1.30 -3.17
C ILE A 13 -9.94 0.58 -2.51
N GLN A 14 -9.84 0.39 -1.20
CA GLN A 14 -10.92 -0.10 -0.36
C GLN A 14 -11.73 1.07 0.19
N LEU A 15 -13.04 1.05 -0.06
CA LEU A 15 -13.99 2.05 0.44
C LEU A 15 -14.45 1.70 1.87
N LEU A 16 -15.15 2.65 2.51
CA LEU A 16 -15.64 2.50 3.89
C LEU A 16 -16.59 1.31 4.08
N ASP A 17 -17.33 0.92 3.04
CA ASP A 17 -18.22 -0.24 3.04
C ASP A 17 -17.47 -1.58 2.88
N GLY A 18 -16.15 -1.53 2.75
CA GLY A 18 -15.28 -2.68 2.53
C GLY A 18 -15.16 -3.11 1.07
N SER A 19 -15.88 -2.46 0.14
CA SER A 19 -15.77 -2.75 -1.30
C SER A 19 -14.43 -2.28 -1.86
N VAL A 20 -13.90 -3.04 -2.81
CA VAL A 20 -12.64 -2.71 -3.50
C VAL A 20 -12.98 -2.26 -4.92
N THR A 21 -12.48 -1.08 -5.30
CA THR A 21 -12.64 -0.51 -6.64
C THR A 21 -11.28 -0.08 -7.20
N VAL A 22 -11.23 0.19 -8.50
CA VAL A 22 -10.03 0.72 -9.16
C VAL A 22 -9.70 2.11 -8.61
N LEU A 23 -8.43 2.33 -8.30
CA LEU A 23 -7.93 3.64 -7.88
C LEU A 23 -7.72 4.52 -9.12
N ASP A 24 -8.72 5.35 -9.43
CA ASP A 24 -8.62 6.32 -10.52
C ASP A 24 -7.77 7.55 -10.15
N ASP A 25 -7.39 8.32 -11.18
CA ASP A 25 -6.52 9.48 -11.04
C ASP A 25 -7.16 10.61 -10.20
N ASP A 26 -8.48 10.75 -10.24
CA ASP A 26 -9.19 11.79 -9.50
C ASP A 26 -9.20 11.47 -8.00
N THR A 27 -9.50 10.22 -7.64
CA THR A 27 -9.39 9.68 -6.29
C THR A 27 -7.97 9.82 -5.76
N ARG A 28 -6.97 9.50 -6.58
CA ARG A 28 -5.55 9.67 -6.23
C ARG A 28 -5.22 11.14 -5.91
N LYS A 29 -5.65 12.08 -6.74
CA LYS A 29 -5.44 13.53 -6.48
C LYS A 29 -6.15 13.98 -5.20
N HIS A 30 -7.37 13.50 -4.96
CA HIS A 30 -8.10 13.80 -3.73
C HIS A 30 -7.34 13.36 -2.48
N ILE A 31 -6.80 12.14 -2.48
CA ILE A 31 -6.01 11.61 -1.35
C ILE A 31 -4.73 12.44 -1.14
N LEU A 32 -4.04 12.81 -2.21
CA LEU A 32 -2.84 13.66 -2.14
C LEU A 32 -3.14 15.06 -1.59
N SER A 33 -4.30 15.62 -1.92
CA SER A 33 -4.77 16.89 -1.33
C SER A 33 -4.98 16.75 0.18
N THR A 34 -5.69 15.69 0.62
CA THR A 34 -5.90 15.43 2.05
C THR A 34 -4.58 15.21 2.79
N LEU A 35 -3.63 14.50 2.18
CA LEU A 35 -2.27 14.35 2.72
C LEU A 35 -1.57 15.70 2.90
N HIS A 36 -1.67 16.59 1.91
CA HIS A 36 -1.09 17.93 1.99
C HIS A 36 -1.69 18.73 3.16
N ASP A 37 -3.02 18.70 3.30
CA ASP A 37 -3.70 19.38 4.40
C ASP A 37 -3.29 18.82 5.76
N MET A 38 -3.21 17.50 5.91
CA MET A 38 -2.80 16.86 7.16
C MET A 38 -1.32 17.12 7.50
N SER A 39 -0.43 17.02 6.52
CA SER A 39 1.01 17.27 6.72
C SER A 39 1.31 18.74 7.05
N SER A 40 0.49 19.68 6.56
CA SER A 40 0.60 21.11 6.90
C SER A 40 0.42 21.37 8.39
N SER A 41 -0.29 20.49 9.11
CA SER A 41 -0.45 20.52 10.57
C SER A 41 0.68 19.81 11.35
N ALA A 42 1.84 19.59 10.70
CA ALA A 42 3.02 18.91 11.23
C ALA A 42 2.81 17.44 11.64
N LEU A 43 1.78 16.79 11.11
CA LEU A 43 1.52 15.37 11.36
C LEU A 43 2.40 14.50 10.47
N ARG A 44 3.05 13.50 11.07
CA ARG A 44 3.69 12.45 10.30
C ARG A 44 2.59 11.55 9.72
N CYS A 45 2.40 11.63 8.41
CA CYS A 45 1.38 10.85 7.71
C CYS A 45 1.92 9.47 7.30
N LEU A 46 1.15 8.42 7.54
CA LEU A 46 1.44 7.05 7.12
C LEU A 46 0.30 6.53 6.26
N GLY A 47 0.64 6.00 5.08
CA GLY A 47 -0.30 5.28 4.23
C GLY A 47 -0.35 3.80 4.59
N PHE A 48 -1.52 3.21 4.38
CA PHE A 48 -1.80 1.79 4.59
C PHE A 48 -2.37 1.21 3.30
N ALA A 49 -1.76 0.12 2.86
CA ALA A 49 -2.22 -0.67 1.74
C ALA A 49 -1.90 -2.13 2.03
N TYR A 50 -2.69 -3.03 1.47
CA TYR A 50 -2.44 -4.47 1.54
C TYR A 50 -2.45 -5.09 0.15
N LYS A 51 -1.85 -6.27 0.06
CA LYS A 51 -1.92 -7.09 -1.14
C LYS A 51 -2.86 -8.26 -0.86
N GLU A 52 -3.91 -8.37 -1.67
CA GLU A 52 -4.85 -9.49 -1.57
C GLU A 52 -4.31 -10.72 -2.29
N GLU A 53 -3.78 -10.55 -3.50
CA GLU A 53 -3.19 -11.67 -4.24
C GLU A 53 -1.72 -11.87 -3.88
N LEU A 54 -1.49 -12.83 -2.98
CA LEU A 54 -0.18 -13.21 -2.45
C LEU A 54 0.55 -14.23 -3.34
N SER A 55 -0.13 -14.90 -4.28
CA SER A 55 0.46 -15.88 -5.21
C SER A 55 1.35 -16.90 -4.48
N GLU A 56 2.66 -16.90 -4.75
CA GLU A 56 3.67 -17.78 -4.17
C GLU A 56 3.83 -17.62 -2.65
N PHE A 57 3.37 -16.50 -2.09
CA PHE A 57 3.38 -16.24 -0.65
C PHE A 57 2.12 -16.73 0.07
N ALA A 58 1.08 -17.19 -0.66
CA ALA A 58 -0.15 -17.69 -0.05
C ALA A 58 0.09 -18.91 0.85
N THR A 59 1.11 -19.71 0.56
CA THR A 59 1.52 -20.90 1.33
C THR A 59 2.78 -20.67 2.17
N TYR A 60 3.20 -19.42 2.34
CA TYR A 60 4.44 -19.10 3.05
C TYR A 60 4.38 -19.54 4.51
N ASP A 61 5.23 -20.50 4.89
CA ASP A 61 5.25 -21.15 6.20
C ASP A 61 6.54 -20.91 7.00
N GLY A 62 7.52 -20.19 6.44
CA GLY A 62 8.76 -19.80 7.11
C GLY A 62 10.00 -19.88 6.23
N GLU A 63 11.17 -20.01 6.86
CA GLU A 63 12.48 -19.92 6.19
C GLU A 63 12.76 -21.05 5.19
N ASN A 64 12.08 -22.19 5.35
CA ASN A 64 12.21 -23.34 4.44
C ASN A 64 11.38 -23.19 3.16
N HIS A 65 10.48 -22.20 3.11
CA HIS A 65 9.61 -21.98 1.95
C HIS A 65 10.45 -21.51 0.74
N PRO A 66 10.19 -21.98 -0.50
CA PRO A 66 10.94 -21.54 -1.69
C PRO A 66 10.88 -20.02 -1.89
N ALA A 67 9.71 -19.41 -1.64
CA ALA A 67 9.52 -17.96 -1.74
C ALA A 67 10.28 -17.15 -0.67
N HIS A 68 10.79 -17.80 0.40
CA HIS A 68 11.60 -17.10 1.41
C HIS A 68 12.83 -16.43 0.81
N LYS A 69 13.47 -17.07 -0.18
CA LYS A 69 14.64 -16.51 -0.87
C LYS A 69 14.34 -15.19 -1.57
N ILE A 70 13.10 -15.01 -2.03
CA ILE A 70 12.65 -13.78 -2.70
C ILE A 70 12.58 -12.63 -1.67
N LEU A 71 12.15 -12.92 -0.44
CA LEU A 71 12.07 -11.96 0.67
C LEU A 71 13.44 -11.58 1.23
N LEU A 72 14.50 -12.37 0.98
CA LEU A 72 15.85 -12.05 1.44
C LEU A 72 16.54 -10.97 0.61
N ASP A 73 16.07 -10.72 -0.62
CA ASP A 73 16.63 -9.71 -1.50
C ASP A 73 15.72 -8.46 -1.55
N PRO A 74 16.15 -7.34 -0.95
CA PRO A 74 15.39 -6.08 -0.95
C PRO A 74 15.07 -5.54 -2.35
N SER A 75 15.83 -5.95 -3.37
CA SER A 75 15.59 -5.56 -4.76
C SER A 75 14.25 -6.06 -5.28
N ASN A 76 13.70 -7.11 -4.67
CA ASN A 76 12.39 -7.67 -5.04
C ASN A 76 11.21 -6.92 -4.41
N TYR A 77 11.43 -6.13 -3.35
CA TYR A 77 10.34 -5.50 -2.60
C TYR A 77 9.46 -4.59 -3.46
N PRO A 78 10.01 -3.74 -4.36
CA PRO A 78 9.20 -2.97 -5.31
C PRO A 78 8.18 -3.83 -6.06
N ALA A 79 8.63 -4.95 -6.62
CA ALA A 79 7.79 -5.89 -7.37
C ALA A 79 6.78 -6.62 -6.47
N ILE A 80 7.18 -7.00 -5.25
CA ILE A 80 6.28 -7.68 -4.30
C ILE A 80 5.14 -6.76 -3.89
N GLU A 81 5.44 -5.54 -3.45
CA GLU A 81 4.42 -4.55 -3.04
C GLU A 81 3.97 -3.66 -4.22
N THR A 82 3.69 -4.27 -5.38
CA THR A 82 2.99 -3.64 -6.51
C THR A 82 1.58 -4.22 -6.63
N ASP A 83 0.67 -3.48 -7.25
CA ASP A 83 -0.74 -3.83 -7.46
C ASP A 83 -1.51 -3.92 -6.13
N LEU A 84 -1.24 -2.96 -5.25
CA LEU A 84 -1.79 -2.93 -3.90
C LEU A 84 -3.22 -2.37 -3.87
N ILE A 85 -3.95 -2.73 -2.80
CA ILE A 85 -5.22 -2.14 -2.41
C ILE A 85 -4.94 -1.10 -1.32
N PHE A 86 -5.11 0.18 -1.65
CA PHE A 86 -4.99 1.27 -0.70
C PHE A 86 -6.19 1.31 0.24
N VAL A 87 -5.95 1.41 1.55
CA VAL A 87 -7.03 1.41 2.56
C VAL A 87 -7.24 2.78 3.17
N GLY A 88 -6.15 3.54 3.33
CA GLY A 88 -6.23 4.85 3.93
C GLY A 88 -4.89 5.38 4.40
N LEU A 89 -4.95 6.50 5.11
CA LEU A 89 -3.80 7.13 5.73
C LEU A 89 -4.14 7.63 7.13
N ALA A 90 -3.14 7.69 8.01
CA ALA A 90 -3.27 8.24 9.35
C ALA A 90 -2.19 9.29 9.60
N GLY A 91 -2.58 10.38 10.27
CA GLY A 91 -1.67 11.40 10.77
C GLY A 91 -1.28 11.10 12.22
N LEU A 92 0.01 11.00 12.49
CA LEU A 92 0.56 10.84 13.83
C LEU A 92 1.01 12.19 14.37
N ARG A 93 0.67 12.47 15.64
CA ARG A 93 1.08 13.65 16.38
C ARG A 93 2.03 13.30 17.50
#